data_AF-A0A1I6GV63-F1
#
_entry.id   AF-A0A1I6GV63-F1
#
_cell.length_a   1.000
_cell.length_b   1.000
_cell.length_c   1.000
_cell.angle_alpha   90.00
_cell.angle_beta   90.00
_cell.angle_gamma   90.00
#
_symmetry.space_group_name_H-M   'P 1'
#
loop_
_entity.id
_entity.type
_entity.pdbx_description
1 polymer ?
#
loop_
_entity_poly.entity_id
_entity_poly.type
_entity_poly.pdbx_seq_one_letter_code
_entity_poly.pdbx_strand_id
1 'polypeptide(L)' 'MEKIYSEHASACEFRKVSKEKVDFLLAFSKSLSVVSFKNFRFEATLN' A
#
# COMPACT_ATOMS: atom_id res chain seq x y z
N MET A 1 -6.55 7.18 -21.03
CA MET A 1 -5.75 6.30 -20.14
C MET A 1 -4.57 5.70 -20.88
N GLU A 2 -4.78 5.07 -22.03
CA GLU A 2 -3.74 4.38 -22.80
C GLU A 2 -2.51 5.25 -23.12
N LYS A 3 -2.71 6.52 -23.52
CA LYS A 3 -1.61 7.43 -23.90
C LYS A 3 -0.73 7.92 -22.73
N ILE A 4 -1.25 7.97 -21.51
CA ILE A 4 -0.53 8.51 -20.33
C ILE A 4 0.51 7.50 -19.84
N TYR A 5 0.20 6.21 -19.92
CA TYR A 5 1.12 5.15 -19.50
C TYR A 5 2.16 4.81 -20.56
N SER A 6 1.90 5.09 -21.84
CA SER A 6 2.86 4.84 -22.93
C SER A 6 4.05 5.81 -22.93
N GLU A 7 3.86 7.06 -22.50
CA GLU A 7 4.93 8.08 -22.49
C GLU A 7 6.01 7.82 -21.42
N HIS A 8 5.68 7.03 -20.39
CA HIS A 8 6.59 6.69 -19.30
C HIS A 8 6.89 5.19 -19.18
N ALA A 9 6.46 4.39 -20.15
CA ALA A 9 6.67 2.94 -20.15
C ALA A 9 8.17 2.57 -20.10
N SER A 10 9.03 3.36 -20.76
CA SER A 10 10.49 3.19 -20.76
C SER A 10 11.17 3.69 -19.47
N ALA A 11 10.50 4.51 -18.67
CA ALA A 11 10.99 5.00 -17.38
C ALA A 11 10.56 4.09 -16.21
N CYS A 12 9.75 3.06 -16.49
CA CYS A 12 9.28 2.12 -15.49
C CYS A 12 10.34 1.05 -15.24
N GLU A 13 11.23 1.30 -14.27
CA GLU A 13 12.11 0.26 -13.75
C GLU A 13 11.28 -0.81 -13.03
N PHE A 14 11.33 -2.05 -13.51
CA PHE A 14 10.75 -3.19 -12.80
C PHE A 14 11.54 -3.44 -11.51
N ARG A 15 11.15 -2.77 -10.43
CA ARG A 15 11.73 -2.99 -9.12
C ARG A 15 11.16 -4.28 -8.54
N LYS A 16 11.99 -5.33 -8.53
CA LYS A 16 11.66 -6.59 -7.89
C LYS A 16 11.44 -6.33 -6.40
N VAL A 17 10.20 -6.52 -5.95
CA VAL A 17 9.86 -6.43 -4.52
C VAL A 17 10.46 -7.65 -3.81
N SER A 18 11.19 -7.44 -2.71
CA SER A 18 11.68 -8.55 -1.90
C SER A 18 10.54 -9.18 -1.11
N LYS A 19 10.61 -10.50 -0.89
CA LYS A 19 9.62 -11.22 -0.09
C LYS A 19 9.45 -10.60 1.30
N GLU A 20 10.56 -10.21 1.92
CA GLU A 20 10.59 -9.52 3.22
C GLU A 20 9.72 -8.25 3.25
N LYS A 21 9.74 -7.44 2.18
CA LYS A 21 8.92 -6.22 2.11
C LYS A 21 7.44 -6.56 1.99
N VAL A 22 7.09 -7.61 1.25
CA VAL A 22 5.71 -8.10 1.17
C VAL A 22 5.26 -8.62 2.52
N ASP A 23 6.07 -9.46 3.16
CA ASP A 23 5.77 -10.04 4.47
C ASP A 23 5.62 -8.95 5.55
N PHE A 24 6.47 -7.92 5.52
CA PHE A 24 6.35 -6.74 6.38
C PHE A 24 5.02 -6.00 6.16
N LEU A 25 4.66 -5.70 4.92
CA LEU A 25 3.40 -4.99 4.62
C LEU A 25 2.18 -5.79 5.07
N LEU A 26 2.20 -7.11 4.89
CA LEU A 26 1.14 -8.01 5.36
C LEU A 26 1.05 -8.03 6.89
N ALA A 27 2.19 -8.11 7.58
CA ALA A 27 2.23 -8.06 9.04
C ALA A 27 1.75 -6.71 9.57
N PHE A 28 2.19 -5.61 8.95
CA PHE A 28 1.77 -4.25 9.28
C PHE A 28 0.27 -4.08 9.10
N SER A 29 -0.30 -4.49 7.97
CA SER A 29 -1.74 -4.41 7.73
C SER A 29 -2.55 -5.16 8.79
N LYS A 30 -2.09 -6.33 9.23
CA LYS A 30 -2.73 -7.10 10.32
C LYS A 30 -2.65 -6.41 11.68
N SER A 31 -1.68 -5.52 11.89
CA SER A 31 -1.53 -4.75 13.12
C SER A 31 -2.47 -3.55 13.22
N LEU A 32 -3.06 -3.13 12.10
CA LEU A 32 -3.99 -2.01 12.05
C LEU A 32 -5.34 -2.42 12.65
N SER A 33 -5.87 -1.56 13.51
CA SER A 33 -7.19 -1.72 14.10
C SER A 33 -8.17 -0.74 13.46
N VAL A 34 -9.40 -1.18 13.23
CA VAL A 34 -10.47 -0.31 12.74
C VAL A 34 -11.02 0.50 13.92
N VAL A 35 -10.79 1.80 13.90
CA VAL A 35 -11.28 2.75 14.90
C VAL A 35 -12.47 3.50 14.31
N SER A 36 -13.49 3.74 15.14
CA SER A 36 -14.69 4.50 14.76
C SER A 36 -14.79 5.78 15.57
N PHE A 37 -14.96 6.92 14.89
CA PHE A 37 -15.18 8.22 15.54
C PHE A 37 -16.14 9.07 14.71
N LYS A 38 -17.21 9.59 15.35
CA LYS A 38 -18.19 10.50 14.72
C LYS A 38 -18.62 10.06 13.30
N ASN A 39 -19.06 8.81 13.15
CA ASN A 39 -19.46 8.18 11.89
C ASN A 39 -18.35 7.94 10.85
N PHE A 40 -17.10 8.24 11.16
CA PHE A 40 -15.94 7.88 10.35
C PHE A 40 -15.29 6.60 10.87
N ARG A 41 -14.78 5.79 9.93
CA ARG A 41 -13.98 4.60 10.21
C ARG A 41 -12.62 4.78 9.58
N PHE A 42 -11.57 4.52 10.33
CA PHE A 42 -10.20 4.57 9.84
C PHE A 42 -9.38 3.47 10.47
N GLU A 43 -8.35 3.04 9.75
CA GLU A 43 -7.36 2.08 10.22
C GLU A 43 -6.28 2.86 10.98
N ALA A 44 -6.02 2.46 12.22
CA ALA A 44 -5.00 3.07 13.06
C ALA A 44 -4.22 2.01 13.83
N THR A 45 -2.95 2.29 14.09
CA THR A 45 -2.15 1.50 15.03
C THR A 45 -2.53 1.91 16.45
N LEU A 46 -3.14 1.00 17.21
CA LEU A 46 -3.47 1.19 18.63
C LEU A 46 -2.26 0.70 19.47
N ASN A 47 -1.15 1.44 19.43
CA ASN A 47 -0.05 1.24 20.38
C ASN A 47 -0.29 2.05 21.66
#